data_AF-A0AA88YJY2-F1
#
_entry.id   AF-A0AA88YJY2-F1
#
_cell.length_a   1.000
_cell.length_b   1.000
_cell.length_c   1.000
_cell.angle_alpha   90.00
_cell.angle_beta   90.00
_cell.angle_gamma   90.00
#
_symmetry.space_group_name_H-M   'P 1'
#
loop_
_entity.id
_entity.type
_entity.pdbx_description
1 polymer ?
#
loop_
_entity_poly.entity_id
_entity_poly.type
_entity_poly.pdbx_seq_one_letter_code
_entity_poly.pdbx_strand_id
1 'polypeptide(L)'
;MGWDKHYGFQLYQSDPSGNYGGWKATCIGNNSANAVSMLKQDYKEGEVKLSDALQLAIKVLSKTLDMTKLTPEKVEIATLTREEGKTKMTILQSEEVEKLIKKHEEEEAKTEKAKSS
;
A
#
# COMPACT_ATOMS: atom_id res chain seq x y z
N MET A 1 -1.51 -11.80 3.75
CA MET A 1 -0.04 -11.68 3.60
C MET A 1 0.64 -12.57 4.63
N GLY A 2 1.82 -13.10 4.35
CA GLY A 2 2.54 -13.98 5.27
C GLY A 2 3.99 -14.18 4.85
N TRP A 3 4.75 -14.89 5.68
CA TRP A 3 6.10 -15.34 5.36
C TRP A 3 6.22 -16.84 5.67
N ASP A 4 6.85 -17.59 4.76
CA ASP A 4 7.27 -18.97 5.03
C ASP A 4 8.73 -19.23 4.57
N LYS A 5 9.27 -20.38 4.99
CA LYS A 5 10.66 -20.77 4.70
C LYS A 5 10.91 -21.24 3.27
N HIS A 6 9.85 -21.53 2.50
CA HIS A 6 9.95 -22.11 1.16
C HIS A 6 9.94 -21.02 0.08
N TYR A 7 9.10 -20.00 0.27
CA TYR A 7 8.80 -18.97 -0.73
C TYR A 7 9.00 -17.54 -0.21
N GLY A 8 9.30 -17.36 1.09
CA GLY A 8 9.47 -16.04 1.67
C GLY A 8 8.15 -15.30 1.83
N PHE A 9 8.11 -14.00 1.52
CA PHE A 9 6.91 -13.19 1.64
C PHE A 9 5.90 -13.49 0.54
N GLN A 10 4.64 -13.67 0.92
CA GLN A 10 3.55 -14.00 0.00
C GLN A 10 2.31 -13.18 0.30
N LEU A 11 1.58 -12.83 -0.76
CA LEU A 11 0.27 -12.20 -0.71
C LEU A 11 -0.69 -13.02 -1.55
N TYR A 12 -1.77 -13.48 -0.91
CA TYR A 12 -2.84 -14.23 -1.54
C TYR A 12 -4.15 -13.50 -1.35
N GLN A 13 -5.00 -13.61 -2.35
CA GLN A 13 -6.40 -13.15 -2.32
C GLN A 13 -7.28 -14.32 -2.75
N SER A 14 -8.37 -14.51 -2.03
CA SER A 14 -9.44 -15.44 -2.39
C SER A 14 -10.71 -14.68 -2.74
N ASP A 15 -11.59 -15.31 -3.51
CA ASP A 15 -12.94 -14.82 -3.77
C ASP A 15 -14.01 -15.80 -3.24
N PRO A 16 -15.29 -15.39 -3.13
CA PRO A 16 -16.36 -16.24 -2.58
C PRO A 16 -16.63 -17.54 -3.36
N SER A 17 -16.14 -17.67 -4.60
CA SER A 17 -16.29 -18.90 -5.40
C SER A 17 -15.28 -20.00 -5.00
N GLY A 18 -14.34 -19.68 -4.10
CA GLY A 18 -13.30 -20.60 -3.62
C GLY A 18 -12.01 -20.54 -4.44
N ASN A 19 -11.94 -19.68 -5.45
CA ASN A 19 -10.69 -19.45 -6.18
C ASN A 19 -9.76 -18.56 -5.35
N TYR A 20 -8.46 -18.83 -5.44
CA TYR A 20 -7.42 -18.01 -4.82
C TYR A 20 -6.24 -17.84 -5.78
N GLY A 21 -5.53 -16.71 -5.64
CA GLY A 21 -4.39 -16.37 -6.48
C GLY A 21 -3.31 -15.64 -5.68
N GLY A 22 -2.06 -15.82 -6.09
CA GLY A 22 -0.91 -15.09 -5.57
C GLY A 22 -0.73 -13.75 -6.29
N TRP A 23 -0.39 -12.70 -5.55
CA TRP A 23 -0.26 -11.34 -6.05
C TRP A 23 1.00 -10.67 -5.54
N LYS A 24 1.54 -9.73 -6.31
CA LYS A 24 2.62 -8.83 -5.86
C LYS A 24 2.08 -7.55 -5.23
N ALA A 25 0.95 -7.07 -5.77
CA ALA A 25 0.10 -6.04 -5.20
C ALA A 25 -1.34 -6.31 -5.66
N THR A 26 -2.32 -6.08 -4.80
CA THR A 26 -3.74 -6.23 -5.13
C THR A 26 -4.59 -5.27 -4.32
N CYS A 27 -5.83 -5.05 -4.75
CA CYS A 27 -6.84 -4.28 -4.05
C CYS A 27 -8.20 -4.96 -4.24
N ILE A 28 -9.04 -4.89 -3.20
CA ILE A 28 -10.41 -5.43 -3.19
C ILE A 28 -11.39 -4.36 -2.71
N GLY A 29 -12.68 -4.57 -2.95
CA GLY A 29 -13.73 -3.67 -2.50
C GLY A 29 -14.02 -2.54 -3.49
N ASN A 30 -14.57 -1.44 -2.97
CA ASN A 30 -15.01 -0.31 -3.78
C ASN A 30 -13.84 0.32 -4.55
N ASN A 31 -14.07 0.68 -5.81
CA ASN A 31 -13.07 1.32 -6.67
C ASN A 31 -11.76 0.53 -6.89
N SER A 32 -11.76 -0.77 -6.59
CA SER A 32 -10.58 -1.65 -6.70
C SER A 32 -10.04 -1.75 -8.13
N ALA A 33 -10.87 -1.63 -9.16
CA ALA A 33 -10.41 -1.64 -10.56
C ALA A 33 -9.44 -0.49 -10.85
N ASN A 34 -9.75 0.73 -10.38
CA ASN A 34 -8.87 1.88 -10.53
C ASN A 34 -7.62 1.73 -9.65
N ALA A 35 -7.78 1.24 -8.41
CA ALA A 35 -6.65 0.95 -7.52
C ALA A 35 -5.65 -0.04 -8.15
N VAL A 36 -6.14 -1.15 -8.73
CA VAL A 36 -5.31 -2.14 -9.40
C VAL A 36 -4.65 -1.56 -10.65
N SER A 37 -5.33 -0.68 -11.40
CA SER A 37 -4.73 0.03 -12.54
C SER A 37 -3.54 0.89 -12.11
N MET A 38 -3.70 1.66 -11.03
CA MET A 38 -2.60 2.46 -10.46
C MET A 38 -1.45 1.58 -9.95
N LEU A 39 -1.77 0.48 -9.25
CA LEU A 39 -0.77 -0.47 -8.78
C LEU A 39 0.04 -1.05 -9.94
N LYS A 40 -0.60 -1.43 -11.06
CA LYS A 40 0.10 -1.94 -12.25
C LYS A 40 1.05 -0.93 -12.86
N GLN A 41 0.72 0.36 -12.82
CA GLN A 41 1.54 1.42 -13.38
C GLN A 41 2.74 1.77 -12.49
N ASP A 42 2.51 1.85 -11.18
CA ASP A 42 3.46 2.46 -10.26
C ASP A 42 4.26 1.43 -9.44
N TYR A 43 3.80 0.18 -9.34
CA TYR A 43 4.54 -0.89 -8.66
C TYR A 43 5.73 -1.35 -9.50
N LYS A 44 6.93 -1.32 -8.89
CA LYS A 44 8.18 -1.76 -9.54
C LYS A 44 8.62 -3.10 -8.98
N GLU A 45 8.60 -4.13 -9.82
CA GLU A 45 8.99 -5.48 -9.39
C GLU A 45 10.48 -5.58 -9.03
N GLY A 46 10.81 -6.33 -7.99
CA GLY A 46 12.19 -6.65 -7.60
C GLY A 46 12.86 -5.68 -6.62
N GLU A 47 12.38 -4.44 -6.50
CA GLU A 47 13.05 -3.39 -5.71
C GLU A 47 12.10 -2.58 -4.80
N VAL A 48 11.04 -3.20 -4.28
CA VAL A 48 10.11 -2.49 -3.39
C VAL A 48 10.63 -2.51 -1.95
N LYS A 49 11.18 -1.39 -1.50
CA LYS A 49 11.41 -1.14 -0.08
C LYS A 49 10.08 -0.93 0.63
N LEU A 50 10.04 -1.25 1.92
CA LEU A 50 8.83 -1.04 2.75
C LEU A 50 8.37 0.43 2.72
N SER A 51 9.30 1.38 2.77
CA SER A 51 8.98 2.82 2.68
C SER A 51 8.25 3.18 1.40
N ASP A 52 8.67 2.58 0.29
CA ASP A 52 8.16 2.89 -1.05
C ASP A 52 6.80 2.22 -1.26
N ALA A 53 6.63 0.99 -0.73
CA ALA A 53 5.33 0.32 -0.66
C ALA A 53 4.31 1.14 0.16
N LEU A 54 4.71 1.68 1.32
CA LEU A 54 3.84 2.50 2.16
C LEU A 54 3.40 3.78 1.45
N GLN A 55 4.33 4.47 0.78
CA GLN A 55 3.99 5.67 0.00
C GLN A 55 3.07 5.34 -1.19
N LEU A 56 3.33 4.24 -1.90
CA LEU A 56 2.46 3.79 -2.98
C LEU A 56 1.06 3.43 -2.47
N ALA A 57 0.95 2.76 -1.32
CA ALA A 57 -0.33 2.43 -0.71
C ALA A 57 -1.14 3.69 -0.37
N ILE A 58 -0.51 4.69 0.25
CA ILE A 58 -1.15 5.99 0.54
C ILE A 58 -1.59 6.70 -0.75
N LYS A 59 -0.74 6.72 -1.78
CA LYS A 59 -1.08 7.31 -3.09
C LYS A 59 -2.28 6.64 -3.74
N VAL A 60 -2.35 5.32 -3.70
CA VAL A 60 -3.50 4.58 -4.26
C VAL A 60 -4.75 4.92 -3.46
N LEU A 61 -4.69 4.82 -2.14
CA LEU A 61 -5.83 5.13 -1.27
C LEU A 61 -6.32 6.57 -1.43
N SER A 62 -5.43 7.56 -1.56
CA SER A 62 -5.81 8.97 -1.71
C SER A 62 -6.58 9.26 -3.01
N LYS A 63 -6.37 8.46 -4.06
CA LYS A 63 -7.07 8.61 -5.35
C LYS A 63 -8.31 7.73 -5.48
N THR A 64 -8.40 6.67 -4.69
CA THR A 64 -9.48 5.68 -4.85
C THR A 64 -10.55 5.73 -3.76
N LEU A 65 -10.24 6.34 -2.62
CA LEU A 65 -11.23 6.61 -1.58
C LEU A 65 -12.07 7.83 -1.97
N ASP A 66 -13.40 7.70 -1.84
CA ASP A 66 -14.37 8.77 -2.09
C ASP A 66 -14.36 9.82 -0.95
N MET A 67 -13.18 10.34 -0.63
CA MET A 67 -12.95 11.34 0.42
C MET A 67 -12.09 12.46 -0.13
N THR A 68 -12.38 13.70 0.30
CA THR A 68 -11.63 14.88 -0.14
C THR A 68 -10.22 14.94 0.45
N LYS A 69 -10.00 14.32 1.61
CA LYS A 69 -8.70 14.18 2.27
C LYS A 69 -8.58 12.86 2.98
N LEU A 70 -7.38 12.28 2.93
CA LEU A 70 -7.02 11.10 3.70
C LEU A 70 -6.70 11.53 5.14
N THR A 71 -7.27 10.85 6.13
CA THR A 71 -6.97 11.11 7.55
C THR A 71 -6.59 9.81 8.26
N PRO A 72 -5.75 9.85 9.30
CA PRO A 72 -5.28 8.64 9.98
C PRO A 72 -6.41 7.83 10.64
N GLU A 73 -7.58 8.43 10.91
CA GLU A 73 -8.74 7.73 11.47
C GLU A 73 -9.52 6.93 10.42
N LYS A 74 -9.24 7.15 9.13
CA LYS A 74 -9.96 6.53 8.00
C LYS A 74 -9.18 5.41 7.35
N VAL A 75 -7.91 5.23 7.71
CA VAL A 75 -7.04 4.20 7.16
C VAL A 75 -6.32 3.49 8.28
N GLU A 76 -6.27 2.17 8.21
CA GLU A 76 -5.43 1.34 9.06
C GLU A 76 -4.36 0.69 8.19
N ILE A 77 -3.11 0.72 8.64
CA ILE A 77 -1.98 0.13 7.91
C ILE A 77 -1.29 -0.87 8.84
N ALA A 78 -1.16 -2.10 8.36
CA ALA A 78 -0.37 -3.13 9.01
C ALA A 78 0.81 -3.53 8.10
N THR A 79 1.97 -3.76 8.72
CA THR A 79 3.17 -4.27 8.06
C THR A 79 3.55 -5.62 8.65
N LEU A 80 4.20 -6.44 7.82
CA LEU A 80 4.75 -7.72 8.23
C LEU A 80 6.22 -7.73 7.79
N THR A 81 7.12 -7.72 8.76
CA THR A 81 8.57 -7.69 8.55
C THR A 81 9.21 -8.96 9.10
N ARG A 82 10.47 -9.19 8.72
CA ARG A 82 11.27 -10.28 9.26
C ARG A 82 12.57 -9.71 9.82
N GLU A 83 12.75 -9.82 11.12
CA GLU A 83 13.90 -9.31 11.87
C GLU A 83 14.50 -10.49 12.64
N GLU A 84 15.81 -10.73 12.48
CA GLU A 84 16.52 -11.82 13.17
C GLU A 84 15.85 -13.21 13.03
N GLY A 85 15.27 -13.49 11.86
CA GLY A 85 14.58 -14.75 11.59
C GLY A 85 13.19 -14.88 12.24
N LYS A 86 12.70 -13.83 12.90
CA LYS A 86 11.35 -13.76 13.48
C LYS A 86 10.46 -12.89 12.61
N THR A 87 9.24 -13.38 12.37
CA THR A 87 8.21 -12.61 11.67
C THR A 87 7.50 -11.71 12.67
N LYS A 88 7.45 -10.41 12.38
CA LYS A 88 6.80 -9.41 13.22
C LYS A 88 5.69 -8.73 12.42
N MET A 89 4.49 -8.69 12.99
CA MET A 89 3.39 -7.89 12.47
C MET A 89 3.29 -6.61 13.30
N THR A 90 3.11 -5.48 12.65
CA THR A 90 2.99 -4.17 13.32
C THR A 90 1.87 -3.38 12.69
N ILE A 91 0.90 -2.97 13.51
CA ILE A 91 -0.12 -2.00 13.14
C ILE A 91 0.47 -0.62 13.42
N LEU A 92 0.53 0.22 12.38
CA LEU A 92 1.10 1.55 12.47
C LEU A 92 0.22 2.41 13.37
N GLN A 93 0.84 3.20 14.23
CA GLN A 93 0.11 4.16 15.06
C GLN A 93 -0.38 5.34 14.23
N SER A 94 -1.41 6.04 14.71
CA SER A 94 -2.02 7.18 14.02
C SER A 94 -0.98 8.24 13.62
N GLU A 95 0.01 8.49 14.46
CA GLU A 95 1.08 9.47 14.20
C GLU A 95 2.00 9.04 13.06
N GLU A 96 2.22 7.74 12.87
CA GLU A 96 3.01 7.19 11.77
C GLU A 96 2.24 7.29 10.45
N VAL A 97 0.95 6.96 10.49
CA VAL A 97 0.04 7.10 9.36
C VAL A 97 -0.06 8.57 8.93
N GLU A 98 -0.22 9.49 9.89
CA GLU A 98 -0.27 10.93 9.62
C GLU A 98 1.01 11.43 8.93
N LYS A 99 2.18 10.96 9.36
CA LYS A 99 3.46 11.29 8.69
C LYS A 99 3.50 10.79 7.25
N LEU A 100 2.98 9.59 6.97
CA LEU A 100 2.92 9.06 5.62
C LEU A 100 1.99 9.89 4.72
N ILE A 101 0.83 10.30 5.25
CA ILE A 101 -0.14 11.16 4.56
C ILE A 101 0.48 12.52 4.23
N LYS A 102 1.08 13.20 5.23
CA LYS A 102 1.74 14.50 5.02
C LYS A 102 2.84 14.43 3.97
N LYS A 103 3.67 13.37 4.02
CA LYS A 103 4.73 13.16 3.04
C LYS A 103 4.14 13.02 1.62
N HIS A 104 3.05 12.28 1.46
CA HIS A 104 2.38 12.13 0.17
C HIS A 104 1.83 13.47 -0.35
N GLU A 105 1.18 14.27 0.51
CA GLU A 105 0.67 15.61 0.15
C GLU A 105 1.80 16.55 -0.31
N GLU A 106 2.95 16.52 0.36
CA GLU A 106 4.13 17.30 -0.03
C GLU A 106 4.70 16.86 -1.39
N GLU A 107 4.73 15.55 -1.67
CA GLU A 107 5.20 15.01 -2.95
C GLU A 107 4.24 15.32 -4.11
N GLU A 108 2.93 15.25 -3.88
CA GLU A 108 1.92 15.70 -4.86
C GLU A 108 2.09 17.18 -5.18
N ALA A 109 2.18 18.04 -4.16
CA ALA A 109 2.36 19.48 -4.35
C ALA A 109 3.66 19.84 -5.10
N LYS A 110 4.75 19.10 -4.87
CA LYS A 110 6.01 19.27 -5.64
C LYS A 110 5.84 18.85 -7.09
N THR A 111 5.15 17.74 -7.34
CA THR A 111 4.92 17.20 -8.68
C THR A 111 4.01 18.10 -9.50
N GLU A 112 2.99 18.71 -8.88
CA GLU A 112 2.11 19.68 -9.53
C GLU A 112 2.85 20.97 -9.91
N LYS A 113 3.66 21.52 -8.99
CA LYS A 113 4.49 22.70 -9.28
C LYS A 113 5.51 22.47 -10.40
N ALA A 114 6.06 21.26 -10.48
CA ALA A 114 6.99 20.88 -11.55
C ALA A 114 6.32 20.70 -12.91
N LYS A 115 5.01 20.42 -12.95
CA LYS A 115 4.24 20.32 -14.20
C LYS A 115 3.71 21.66 -14.69
N SER A 116 3.62 22.66 -13.81
CA SER A 116 3.17 24.02 -14.14
C SER A 116 4.31 25.02 -14.39
N SER A 117 5.57 24.57 -14.27
CA SER A 117 6.79 25.32 -14.62
C SER A 117 7.35 24.81 -15.94
#